data_AF-A0A6N4XC14-F1
#
_entry.id   AF-A0A6N4XC14-F1
#
_cell.length_a   1.000
_cell.length_b   1.000
_cell.length_c   1.000
_cell.angle_alpha   90.00
_cell.angle_beta   90.00
_cell.angle_gamma   90.00
#
_symmetry.space_group_name_H-M   'P 1'
#
loop_
_entity.id
_entity.type
_entity.pdbx_description
1 polymer ?
#
loop_
_entity_poly.entity_id
_entity_poly.type
_entity_poly.pdbx_seq_one_letter_code
_entity_poly.pdbx_strand_id
1 'polypeptide(L)'
;MIHSRNRRLRVNESIRGLVRECTLTTHDFVMPIFVMEGENKEEPIPSMPGIFRRSINLTVRECKELFSLGVKSVNLYMKVSDHLKDNTGKEAWNKEGLMQKTIKAIKDAIPEMIVMPDVALDPYSIYGHDGIIENGKIVNDATNEALAKMAVSHAEAGADIVAPSDMMDGRVLVIREALEESGFTDVGILSYAAKYASSFYGPFRSALDSAPKDDMEIPKDKKTYQMDFHNSREALNEVFKDVEEGADIIMIKPGLPYLDIVSKVRESIDLPIAVYNVSGEYAMVKAAAQNGWLDNDKTIIESLTCFKRAGADMIFTYFAKEAAMILNR
;
A
#
# COMPACT_ATOMS: atom_id res chain seq x y z
N MET A 1 -3.91 16.46 -49.74
CA MET A 1 -4.59 16.91 -48.49
C MET A 1 -4.63 15.75 -47.51
N ILE A 2 -4.53 16.00 -46.21
CA ILE A 2 -4.71 14.95 -45.19
C ILE A 2 -6.18 14.85 -44.75
N HIS A 3 -6.73 13.63 -44.73
CA HIS A 3 -8.11 13.35 -44.34
C HIS A 3 -8.26 13.02 -42.84
N SER A 4 -7.30 12.28 -42.26
CA SER A 4 -7.27 11.98 -40.83
C SER A 4 -6.74 13.17 -40.02
N ARG A 5 -7.49 13.60 -38.99
CA ARG A 5 -7.15 14.75 -38.14
C ARG A 5 -7.58 14.51 -36.70
N ASN A 6 -6.71 13.92 -35.90
CA ASN A 6 -7.00 13.59 -34.49
C ASN A 6 -7.33 14.82 -33.62
N ARG A 7 -6.89 16.03 -34.02
CA ARG A 7 -7.27 17.28 -33.35
C ARG A 7 -8.78 17.54 -33.33
N ARG A 8 -9.57 16.94 -34.24
CA ARG A 8 -11.04 17.05 -34.26
C ARG A 8 -11.65 16.59 -32.93
N LEU A 9 -11.08 15.55 -32.33
CA LEU A 9 -11.53 15.01 -31.04
C LEU A 9 -11.04 15.83 -29.83
N ARG A 10 -10.28 16.92 -30.04
CA ARG A 10 -9.64 17.71 -28.98
C ARG A 10 -10.09 19.17 -28.95
N VAL A 11 -10.97 19.58 -29.85
CA VAL A 11 -11.32 20.99 -30.10
C VAL A 11 -11.94 21.68 -28.89
N ASN A 12 -12.80 21.00 -28.14
CA ASN A 12 -13.47 21.55 -26.97
C ASN A 12 -13.69 20.46 -25.92
N GLU A 13 -14.09 20.89 -24.72
CA GLU A 13 -14.26 19.98 -23.59
C GLU A 13 -15.41 18.99 -23.79
N SER A 14 -16.53 19.40 -24.40
CA SER A 14 -17.66 18.49 -24.66
C SER A 14 -17.25 17.29 -25.52
N ILE A 15 -16.45 17.52 -26.58
CA ILE A 15 -15.94 16.42 -27.41
C ILE A 15 -14.93 15.57 -26.63
N ARG A 16 -13.99 16.19 -25.92
CA ARG A 16 -13.00 15.46 -25.11
C ARG A 16 -13.66 14.61 -24.03
N GLY A 17 -14.74 15.09 -23.42
CA GLY A 17 -15.52 14.37 -22.44
C GLY A 17 -16.21 13.14 -23.01
N LEU A 18 -16.75 13.22 -24.24
CA LEU A 18 -17.40 12.07 -24.90
C LEU A 18 -16.43 10.94 -25.25
N VAL A 19 -15.17 11.26 -25.58
CA VAL A 19 -14.18 10.28 -26.05
C VAL A 19 -13.14 9.89 -24.99
N ARG A 20 -13.33 10.31 -23.74
CA ARG A 20 -12.41 10.02 -22.64
C ARG A 20 -12.48 8.54 -22.27
N GLU A 21 -11.33 7.89 -22.22
CA GLU A 21 -11.23 6.43 -22.02
C GLU A 21 -11.27 6.00 -20.54
N CYS A 22 -10.80 6.85 -19.62
CA CYS A 22 -10.83 6.58 -18.19
C CYS A 22 -11.25 7.81 -17.39
N THR A 23 -11.89 7.57 -16.26
CA THR A 23 -12.28 8.62 -15.29
C THR A 23 -11.75 8.23 -13.92
N LEU A 24 -11.25 9.23 -13.18
CA LEU A 24 -10.81 9.08 -11.81
C LEU A 24 -11.95 9.50 -10.87
N THR A 25 -12.19 8.71 -9.83
CA THR A 25 -13.24 8.92 -8.83
C THR A 25 -12.68 8.72 -7.42
N THR A 26 -13.39 9.17 -6.40
CA THR A 26 -12.97 8.97 -5.00
C THR A 26 -12.98 7.50 -4.57
N HIS A 27 -13.72 6.64 -5.29
CA HIS A 27 -13.77 5.20 -5.04
C HIS A 27 -12.52 4.46 -5.48
N ASP A 28 -11.67 5.08 -6.30
CA ASP A 28 -10.40 4.49 -6.72
C ASP A 28 -9.33 4.56 -5.63
N PHE A 29 -9.55 5.32 -4.55
CA PHE A 29 -8.51 5.63 -3.58
C PHE A 29 -8.55 4.75 -2.33
N VAL A 30 -7.35 4.30 -1.96
CA VAL A 30 -7.03 3.75 -0.63
C VAL A 30 -6.05 4.71 0.03
N MET A 31 -6.37 5.21 1.23
CA MET A 31 -5.50 6.14 1.96
C MET A 31 -4.54 5.36 2.89
N PRO A 32 -3.22 5.41 2.68
CA PRO A 32 -2.27 4.89 3.65
C PRO A 32 -2.22 5.79 4.90
N ILE A 33 -2.31 5.21 6.10
CA ILE A 33 -2.32 5.92 7.38
C ILE A 33 -1.26 5.34 8.32
N PHE A 34 -0.46 6.22 8.91
CA PHE A 34 0.51 5.86 9.94
C PHE A 34 -0.07 6.07 11.33
N VAL A 35 0.05 5.06 12.17
CA VAL A 35 -0.51 5.07 13.53
C VAL A 35 0.60 4.83 14.55
N MET A 36 0.53 5.52 15.67
CA MET A 36 1.49 5.42 16.77
C MET A 36 0.76 5.35 18.12
N GLU A 37 1.49 4.98 19.16
CA GLU A 37 0.98 4.94 20.54
C GLU A 37 0.71 6.34 21.11
N GLY A 38 -0.12 6.37 22.16
CA GLY A 38 -0.48 7.58 22.89
C GLY A 38 -1.92 8.01 22.67
N GLU A 39 -2.24 9.21 23.13
CA GLU A 39 -3.60 9.76 23.13
C GLU A 39 -3.58 11.22 22.71
N ASN A 40 -4.45 11.60 21.77
CA ASN A 40 -4.51 12.95 21.18
C ASN A 40 -3.15 13.47 20.70
N LYS A 41 -2.32 12.59 20.12
CA LYS A 41 -1.00 12.94 19.59
C LYS A 41 -0.96 12.81 18.09
N GLU A 42 -0.31 13.77 17.45
CA GLU A 42 -0.02 13.79 16.03
C GLU A 42 1.42 14.26 15.82
N GLU A 43 2.18 13.54 15.00
CA GLU A 43 3.57 13.85 14.68
C GLU A 43 3.74 13.98 13.16
N PRO A 44 4.22 15.12 12.64
CA PRO A 44 4.46 15.28 11.21
C PRO A 44 5.58 14.35 10.74
N ILE A 45 5.49 13.91 9.49
CA ILE A 45 6.58 13.19 8.81
C ILE A 45 7.30 14.21 7.90
N PRO A 46 8.49 14.70 8.25
CA PRO A 46 9.12 15.83 7.54
C PRO A 46 9.35 15.59 6.04
N SER A 47 9.69 14.36 5.66
CA SER A 47 9.89 13.95 4.27
C SER A 47 8.58 13.76 3.48
N MET A 48 7.43 13.90 4.12
CA MET A 48 6.09 13.77 3.53
C MET A 48 5.20 14.92 4.01
N PRO A 49 5.39 16.15 3.50
CA PRO A 49 4.70 17.33 4.00
C PRO A 49 3.17 17.20 3.94
N GLY A 50 2.49 17.31 5.08
CA GLY A 50 1.04 17.15 5.19
C GLY A 50 0.60 15.74 5.61
N ILE A 51 1.52 14.80 5.77
CA ILE A 51 1.27 13.45 6.31
C ILE A 51 1.81 13.35 7.74
N PHE A 52 1.07 12.62 8.57
CA PHE A 52 1.32 12.53 10.00
C PHE A 52 1.21 11.09 10.51
N ARG A 53 1.92 10.81 11.61
CA ARG A 53 1.64 9.69 12.50
C ARG A 53 0.64 10.14 13.55
N ARG A 54 -0.40 9.34 13.80
CA ARG A 54 -1.50 9.71 14.69
C ARG A 54 -1.74 8.65 15.76
N SER A 55 -2.14 9.09 16.95
CA SER A 55 -2.75 8.18 17.93
C SER A 55 -4.08 7.64 17.40
N ILE A 56 -4.51 6.46 17.88
CA ILE A 56 -5.72 5.76 17.41
C ILE A 56 -6.94 6.68 17.31
N ASN A 57 -7.17 7.51 18.34
CA ASN A 57 -8.33 8.39 18.39
C ASN A 57 -8.31 9.49 17.30
N LEU A 58 -7.13 9.97 16.90
CA LEU A 58 -6.97 10.92 15.79
C LEU A 58 -7.00 10.20 14.44
N THR A 59 -6.52 8.97 14.35
CA THR A 59 -6.69 8.11 13.18
C THR A 59 -8.17 7.88 12.87
N VAL A 60 -8.98 7.53 13.87
CA VAL A 60 -10.44 7.37 13.69
C VAL A 60 -11.09 8.66 13.21
N ARG A 61 -10.65 9.83 13.70
CA ARG A 61 -11.15 11.13 13.22
C ARG A 61 -10.81 11.35 11.75
N GLU A 62 -9.57 11.07 11.34
CA GLU A 62 -9.14 11.16 9.95
C GLU A 62 -9.97 10.22 9.05
N CYS A 63 -10.19 8.97 9.48
CA CYS A 63 -11.02 8.02 8.75
C CYS A 63 -12.46 8.53 8.55
N LYS A 64 -13.06 9.21 9.54
CA LYS A 64 -14.40 9.81 9.39
C LYS A 64 -14.43 10.90 8.33
N GLU A 65 -13.40 11.73 8.29
CA GLU A 65 -13.27 12.79 7.29
C GLU A 65 -13.07 12.19 5.89
N LEU A 66 -12.16 11.22 5.74
CA LEU A 66 -11.94 10.49 4.48
C LEU A 66 -13.24 9.87 3.96
N PHE A 67 -13.98 9.20 4.84
CA PHE A 67 -15.26 8.57 4.47
C PHE A 67 -16.28 9.61 3.99
N SER A 68 -16.37 10.76 4.67
CA SER A 68 -17.25 11.87 4.25
C SER A 68 -16.88 12.48 2.90
N LEU A 69 -15.61 12.37 2.49
CA LEU A 69 -15.10 12.80 1.19
C LEU A 69 -15.27 11.73 0.09
N GLY A 70 -15.76 10.52 0.45
CA GLY A 70 -15.96 9.41 -0.48
C GLY A 70 -14.78 8.45 -0.60
N VAL A 71 -13.72 8.61 0.19
CA VAL A 71 -12.60 7.66 0.30
C VAL A 71 -12.99 6.58 1.31
N LYS A 72 -13.37 5.41 0.80
CA LYS A 72 -13.98 4.33 1.59
C LYS A 72 -13.01 3.27 2.08
N SER A 73 -11.71 3.46 1.86
CA SER A 73 -10.71 2.46 2.21
C SER A 73 -9.42 3.07 2.75
N VAL A 74 -8.82 2.38 3.72
CA VAL A 74 -7.58 2.79 4.36
C VAL A 74 -6.61 1.62 4.48
N ASN A 75 -5.32 1.91 4.36
CA ASN A 75 -4.25 0.95 4.56
C ASN A 75 -3.39 1.35 5.76
N LEU A 76 -3.22 0.46 6.73
CA LEU A 76 -2.69 0.81 8.04
C LEU A 76 -1.23 0.39 8.21
N TYR A 77 -0.42 1.29 8.78
CA TYR A 77 0.98 1.07 9.12
C TYR A 77 1.30 1.53 10.54
N MET A 78 1.99 0.70 11.32
CA MET A 78 2.23 0.95 12.74
C MET A 78 3.66 1.42 13.01
N LYS A 79 3.81 2.50 13.78
CA LYS A 79 5.06 2.86 14.45
C LYS A 79 5.06 2.24 15.84
N VAL A 80 5.62 1.05 15.95
CA VAL A 80 5.70 0.28 17.20
C VAL A 80 6.91 0.71 18.03
N SER A 81 6.75 0.70 19.36
CA SER A 81 7.80 0.98 20.32
C SER A 81 8.95 -0.04 20.25
N ASP A 82 10.20 0.42 20.34
CA ASP A 82 11.37 -0.44 20.08
C ASP A 82 11.53 -1.61 21.06
N HIS A 83 11.02 -1.50 22.29
CA HIS A 83 11.07 -2.57 23.29
C HIS A 83 10.13 -3.75 22.97
N LEU A 84 9.18 -3.58 22.04
CA LEU A 84 8.30 -4.63 21.55
C LEU A 84 8.84 -5.32 20.30
N LYS A 85 9.92 -4.80 19.72
CA LYS A 85 10.53 -5.39 18.52
C LYS A 85 11.39 -6.58 18.91
N ASP A 86 11.30 -7.66 18.13
CA ASP A 86 12.20 -8.81 18.19
C ASP A 86 12.51 -9.34 16.79
N ASN A 87 13.33 -10.39 16.63
CA ASN A 87 13.61 -10.97 15.31
C ASN A 87 12.42 -11.73 14.72
N THR A 88 11.56 -12.27 15.59
CA THR A 88 10.41 -13.09 15.17
C THR A 88 9.19 -12.25 14.78
N GLY A 89 9.20 -10.96 15.10
CA GLY A 89 8.07 -10.05 14.91
C GLY A 89 6.88 -10.38 15.80
N LYS A 90 7.07 -10.95 17.01
CA LYS A 90 5.97 -11.51 17.82
C LYS A 90 4.83 -10.54 18.11
N GLU A 91 5.14 -9.26 18.25
CA GLU A 91 4.14 -8.20 18.47
C GLU A 91 3.16 -8.05 17.29
N ALA A 92 3.52 -8.50 16.08
CA ALA A 92 2.70 -8.38 14.88
C ALA A 92 1.34 -9.08 14.99
N TRP A 93 1.23 -10.16 15.78
CA TRP A 93 -0.01 -10.90 16.02
C TRP A 93 -0.49 -10.82 17.48
N ASN A 94 -0.04 -9.81 18.23
CA ASN A 94 -0.57 -9.54 19.55
C ASN A 94 -2.03 -9.07 19.45
N LYS A 95 -2.98 -9.81 20.04
CA LYS A 95 -4.41 -9.44 20.00
C LYS A 95 -4.70 -8.06 20.59
N GLU A 96 -3.83 -7.59 21.49
CA GLU A 96 -3.89 -6.27 22.11
C GLU A 96 -2.87 -5.28 21.53
N GLY A 97 -2.27 -5.62 20.39
CA GLY A 97 -1.30 -4.81 19.68
C GLY A 97 -1.91 -3.55 19.06
N LEU A 98 -1.04 -2.64 18.63
CA LEU A 98 -1.44 -1.34 18.07
C LEU A 98 -2.29 -1.51 16.80
N MET A 99 -1.95 -2.45 15.93
CA MET A 99 -2.69 -2.72 14.68
C MET A 99 -4.11 -3.19 14.99
N GLN A 100 -4.26 -4.20 15.82
CA GLN A 100 -5.52 -4.85 16.18
C GLN A 100 -6.47 -3.86 16.86
N LYS A 101 -5.95 -3.09 17.83
CA LYS A 101 -6.71 -2.00 18.49
C LYS A 101 -7.14 -0.92 17.49
N THR A 102 -6.30 -0.58 16.53
CA THR A 102 -6.62 0.41 15.50
C THR A 102 -7.72 -0.09 14.56
N ILE A 103 -7.59 -1.31 14.03
CA ILE A 103 -8.60 -1.94 13.16
C ILE A 103 -9.95 -1.92 13.89
N LYS A 104 -9.99 -2.45 15.11
CA LYS A 104 -11.21 -2.49 15.92
C LYS A 104 -11.81 -1.10 16.14
N ALA A 105 -10.99 -0.11 16.51
CA ALA A 105 -11.48 1.25 16.74
C ALA A 105 -12.05 1.91 15.47
N ILE A 106 -11.49 1.62 14.29
CA ILE A 106 -12.03 2.11 13.02
C ILE A 106 -13.35 1.42 12.70
N LYS A 107 -13.41 0.07 12.78
CA LYS A 107 -14.64 -0.69 12.47
C LYS A 107 -15.78 -0.36 13.45
N ASP A 108 -15.49 -0.18 14.73
CA ASP A 108 -16.48 0.24 15.74
C ASP A 108 -17.05 1.64 15.43
N ALA A 109 -16.22 2.55 14.87
CA ALA A 109 -16.62 3.93 14.60
C ALA A 109 -17.20 4.15 13.19
N ILE A 110 -16.81 3.33 12.21
CA ILE A 110 -17.16 3.42 10.79
C ILE A 110 -17.24 1.99 10.23
N PRO A 111 -18.32 1.22 10.49
CA PRO A 111 -18.41 -0.18 10.08
C PRO A 111 -18.24 -0.43 8.57
N GLU A 112 -18.62 0.56 7.75
CA GLU A 112 -18.52 0.52 6.29
C GLU A 112 -17.13 0.91 5.73
N MET A 113 -16.20 1.37 6.57
CA MET A 113 -14.83 1.63 6.13
C MET A 113 -14.14 0.31 5.85
N ILE A 114 -13.55 0.18 4.67
CA ILE A 114 -12.71 -0.96 4.30
C ILE A 114 -11.32 -0.75 4.90
N VAL A 115 -10.91 -1.66 5.79
CA VAL A 115 -9.63 -1.59 6.49
C VAL A 115 -8.69 -2.66 5.95
N MET A 116 -7.56 -2.21 5.40
CA MET A 116 -6.56 -3.06 4.77
C MET A 116 -5.24 -3.02 5.56
N PRO A 117 -5.07 -3.76 6.66
CA PRO A 117 -3.80 -3.76 7.40
C PRO A 117 -2.68 -4.41 6.59
N ASP A 118 -1.50 -3.80 6.66
CA ASP A 118 -0.27 -4.37 6.11
C ASP A 118 0.12 -5.66 6.86
N VAL A 119 0.59 -6.66 6.12
CA VAL A 119 1.14 -7.92 6.66
C VAL A 119 2.61 -8.03 6.23
N ALA A 120 3.51 -7.63 7.13
CA ALA A 120 4.97 -7.70 6.98
C ALA A 120 5.61 -7.49 8.37
N LEU A 121 6.80 -8.06 8.60
CA LEU A 121 7.44 -7.98 9.92
C LEU A 121 8.30 -6.73 10.13
N ASP A 122 8.52 -5.88 9.13
CA ASP A 122 9.49 -4.77 9.25
C ASP A 122 9.18 -3.74 10.35
N PRO A 123 7.92 -3.43 10.71
CA PRO A 123 7.64 -2.53 11.83
C PRO A 123 7.90 -3.17 13.21
N TYR A 124 7.96 -4.51 13.26
CA TYR A 124 8.09 -5.32 14.48
C TYR A 124 9.48 -5.96 14.60
N SER A 125 10.28 -5.90 13.54
CA SER A 125 11.62 -6.47 13.48
C SER A 125 12.64 -5.55 14.15
N ILE A 126 13.51 -6.11 14.99
CA ILE A 126 14.70 -5.38 15.48
C ILE A 126 15.70 -5.01 14.37
N TYR A 127 15.57 -5.63 13.20
CA TYR A 127 16.46 -5.47 12.05
C TYR A 127 15.89 -4.61 10.92
N GLY A 128 14.57 -4.33 10.92
CA GLY A 128 13.90 -3.59 9.84
C GLY A 128 13.66 -4.39 8.55
N HIS A 129 13.75 -5.71 8.62
CA HIS A 129 13.42 -6.63 7.52
C HIS A 129 11.99 -7.15 7.63
N ASP A 130 11.40 -7.45 6.47
CA ASP A 130 10.01 -7.90 6.33
C ASP A 130 9.83 -9.36 6.83
N GLY A 131 10.94 -10.06 7.13
CA GLY A 131 10.95 -11.44 7.60
C GLY A 131 12.00 -11.73 8.68
N ILE A 132 11.95 -12.95 9.21
CA ILE A 132 12.83 -13.47 10.27
C ILE A 132 14.23 -13.68 9.70
N ILE A 133 15.27 -13.34 10.47
CA ILE A 133 16.66 -13.55 10.05
C ILE A 133 17.31 -14.70 10.81
N GLU A 134 17.91 -15.65 10.08
CA GLU A 134 18.75 -16.71 10.62
C GLU A 134 20.01 -16.88 9.77
N ASN A 135 21.18 -16.99 10.40
CA ASN A 135 22.46 -17.17 9.72
C ASN A 135 22.70 -16.13 8.59
N GLY A 136 22.33 -14.87 8.85
CA GLY A 136 22.45 -13.75 7.92
C GLY A 136 21.55 -13.81 6.69
N LYS A 137 20.48 -14.61 6.72
CA LYS A 137 19.49 -14.72 5.64
C LYS A 137 18.09 -14.49 6.17
N ILE A 138 17.24 -13.87 5.35
CA ILE A 138 15.80 -13.86 5.61
C ILE A 138 15.30 -15.28 5.33
N VAL A 139 14.70 -15.93 6.33
CA VAL A 139 14.19 -17.31 6.20
C VAL A 139 12.72 -17.29 5.76
N ASN A 140 12.45 -17.85 4.58
CA ASN A 140 11.16 -17.77 3.90
C ASN A 140 10.02 -18.42 4.71
N ASP A 141 10.10 -19.73 4.94
CA ASP A 141 8.95 -20.50 5.43
C ASP A 141 8.60 -20.16 6.88
N ALA A 142 9.61 -19.98 7.74
CA ALA A 142 9.41 -19.51 9.11
C ALA A 142 8.80 -18.10 9.16
N THR A 143 9.10 -17.25 8.16
CA THR A 143 8.43 -15.95 8.00
C THR A 143 6.97 -16.15 7.60
N ASN A 144 6.67 -17.01 6.63
CA ASN A 144 5.28 -17.30 6.22
C ASN A 144 4.40 -17.75 7.38
N GLU A 145 4.91 -18.62 8.26
CA GLU A 145 4.19 -19.03 9.47
C GLU A 145 3.85 -17.86 10.42
N ALA A 146 4.75 -16.89 10.53
CA ALA A 146 4.53 -15.68 11.32
C ALA A 146 3.51 -14.75 10.66
N LEU A 147 3.59 -14.58 9.33
CA LEU A 147 2.67 -13.76 8.55
C LEU A 147 1.25 -14.31 8.56
N ALA A 148 1.07 -15.65 8.54
CA ALA A 148 -0.24 -16.28 8.69
C ALA A 148 -0.88 -15.98 10.04
N LYS A 149 -0.13 -16.07 11.15
CA LYS A 149 -0.61 -15.69 12.49
C LYS A 149 -1.00 -14.21 12.55
N MET A 150 -0.19 -13.36 11.92
CA MET A 150 -0.47 -11.92 11.80
C MET A 150 -1.76 -11.66 11.04
N ALA A 151 -1.94 -12.26 9.86
CA ALA A 151 -3.14 -12.11 9.05
C ALA A 151 -4.41 -12.58 9.78
N VAL A 152 -4.37 -13.74 10.44
CA VAL A 152 -5.49 -14.23 11.26
C VAL A 152 -5.81 -13.26 12.40
N SER A 153 -4.79 -12.73 13.10
CA SER A 153 -5.02 -11.75 14.17
C SER A 153 -5.66 -10.44 13.68
N HIS A 154 -5.35 -10.03 12.44
CA HIS A 154 -5.98 -8.86 11.81
C HIS A 154 -7.43 -9.16 11.45
N ALA A 155 -7.71 -10.34 10.91
CA ALA A 155 -9.07 -10.80 10.61
C ALA A 155 -9.92 -10.88 11.88
N GLU A 156 -9.39 -11.42 12.98
CA GLU A 156 -10.02 -11.43 14.30
C GLU A 156 -10.37 -10.01 14.80
N ALA A 157 -9.56 -9.01 14.46
CA ALA A 157 -9.80 -7.61 14.82
C ALA A 157 -10.84 -6.91 13.91
N GLY A 158 -11.26 -7.53 12.80
CA GLY A 158 -12.24 -7.02 11.86
C GLY A 158 -11.67 -6.42 10.58
N ALA A 159 -10.44 -6.79 10.18
CA ALA A 159 -9.89 -6.40 8.89
C ALA A 159 -10.73 -6.99 7.74
N ASP A 160 -10.95 -6.19 6.69
CA ASP A 160 -11.73 -6.62 5.53
C ASP A 160 -10.83 -7.31 4.48
N ILE A 161 -9.61 -6.80 4.30
CA ILE A 161 -8.62 -7.34 3.35
C ILE A 161 -7.24 -7.29 4.00
N VAL A 162 -6.52 -8.40 4.10
CA VAL A 162 -5.11 -8.39 4.53
C VAL A 162 -4.20 -8.12 3.34
N ALA A 163 -3.14 -7.35 3.56
CA ALA A 163 -2.28 -6.87 2.47
C ALA A 163 -0.81 -7.31 2.66
N PRO A 164 -0.46 -8.58 2.37
CA PRO A 164 0.91 -9.10 2.52
C PRO A 164 1.89 -8.38 1.61
N SER A 165 2.81 -7.63 2.21
CA SER A 165 3.79 -6.81 1.49
C SER A 165 5.22 -7.34 1.59
N ASP A 166 5.43 -8.47 2.26
CA ASP A 166 6.72 -9.05 2.63
C ASP A 166 7.58 -9.57 1.46
N MET A 167 6.96 -9.98 0.34
CA MET A 167 7.62 -10.62 -0.82
C MET A 167 8.29 -11.98 -0.54
N MET A 168 7.79 -12.75 0.42
CA MET A 168 8.19 -14.15 0.60
C MET A 168 7.52 -15.06 -0.43
N ASP A 169 8.22 -16.11 -0.86
CA ASP A 169 7.66 -17.10 -1.76
C ASP A 169 6.54 -17.89 -1.05
N GLY A 170 5.39 -18.06 -1.71
CA GLY A 170 4.28 -18.90 -1.23
C GLY A 170 3.44 -18.32 -0.09
N ARG A 171 3.70 -17.09 0.37
CA ARG A 171 2.95 -16.52 1.52
C ARG A 171 1.45 -16.37 1.25
N VAL A 172 1.03 -16.16 0.00
CA VAL A 172 -0.39 -15.96 -0.31
C VAL A 172 -1.16 -17.22 0.00
N LEU A 173 -0.65 -18.38 -0.44
CA LEU A 173 -1.25 -19.67 -0.14
C LEU A 173 -1.32 -19.93 1.36
N VAL A 174 -0.20 -19.74 2.07
CA VAL A 174 -0.12 -20.01 3.51
C VAL A 174 -1.08 -19.10 4.31
N ILE A 175 -1.21 -17.82 3.91
CA ILE A 175 -2.16 -16.90 4.53
C ILE A 175 -3.61 -17.28 4.19
N ARG A 176 -3.90 -17.63 2.93
CA ARG A 176 -5.22 -18.07 2.49
C ARG A 176 -5.66 -19.30 3.27
N GLU A 177 -4.84 -20.34 3.33
CA GLU A 177 -5.12 -21.56 4.09
C GLU A 177 -5.40 -21.25 5.57
N ALA A 178 -4.57 -20.42 6.21
CA ALA A 178 -4.77 -20.05 7.61
C ALA A 178 -6.08 -19.26 7.86
N LEU A 179 -6.47 -18.39 6.93
CA LEU A 179 -7.76 -17.67 7.00
C LEU A 179 -8.94 -18.64 6.84
N GLU A 180 -8.88 -19.55 5.86
CA GLU A 180 -9.91 -20.59 5.64
C GLU A 180 -10.07 -21.49 6.87
N GLU A 181 -8.96 -22.03 7.39
CA GLU A 181 -8.96 -22.91 8.56
C GLU A 181 -9.47 -22.23 9.83
N SER A 182 -9.26 -20.91 9.94
CA SER A 182 -9.74 -20.09 11.05
C SER A 182 -11.18 -19.59 10.87
N GLY A 183 -11.83 -19.91 9.73
CA GLY A 183 -13.21 -19.51 9.43
C GLY A 183 -13.39 -18.09 8.91
N PHE A 184 -12.31 -17.43 8.47
CA PHE A 184 -12.32 -16.07 7.91
C PHE A 184 -12.41 -16.08 6.38
N THR A 185 -13.41 -16.81 5.84
CA THR A 185 -13.59 -17.04 4.39
C THR A 185 -13.85 -15.76 3.59
N ASP A 186 -14.44 -14.75 4.22
CA ASP A 186 -14.81 -13.48 3.57
C ASP A 186 -13.68 -12.43 3.59
N VAL A 187 -12.56 -12.73 4.25
CA VAL A 187 -11.41 -11.80 4.29
C VAL A 187 -10.61 -11.94 3.00
N GLY A 188 -10.47 -10.82 2.29
CA GLY A 188 -9.71 -10.77 1.04
C GLY A 188 -8.20 -10.72 1.27
N ILE A 189 -7.45 -11.09 0.24
CA ILE A 189 -5.98 -10.95 0.19
C ILE A 189 -5.63 -10.02 -0.96
N LEU A 190 -5.02 -8.87 -0.62
CA LEU A 190 -4.37 -7.99 -1.58
C LEU A 190 -2.88 -8.26 -1.58
N SER A 191 -2.44 -9.01 -2.58
CA SER A 191 -1.06 -9.43 -2.68
C SER A 191 -0.18 -8.37 -3.30
N TYR A 192 0.93 -7.99 -2.65
CA TYR A 192 2.00 -7.20 -3.26
C TYR A 192 2.86 -8.05 -4.21
N ALA A 193 2.23 -8.62 -5.24
CA ALA A 193 2.86 -9.59 -6.14
C ALA A 193 4.11 -9.06 -6.84
N ALA A 194 4.11 -7.78 -7.25
CA ALA A 194 5.27 -7.15 -7.87
C ALA A 194 5.74 -5.94 -7.06
N LYS A 195 6.41 -6.20 -5.93
CA LYS A 195 7.08 -5.18 -5.11
C LYS A 195 8.58 -5.18 -5.37
N TYR A 196 9.05 -4.11 -6.01
CA TYR A 196 10.44 -3.93 -6.41
C TYR A 196 11.34 -3.41 -5.29
N ALA A 197 12.62 -3.75 -5.34
CA ALA A 197 13.70 -3.25 -4.50
C ALA A 197 14.05 -1.79 -4.87
N SER A 198 13.12 -0.88 -4.57
CA SER A 198 13.15 0.49 -5.07
C SER A 198 13.78 1.49 -4.10
N SER A 199 14.37 2.55 -4.67
CA SER A 199 14.86 3.71 -3.91
C SER A 199 13.75 4.73 -3.59
N PHE A 200 12.53 4.54 -4.12
CA PHE A 200 11.39 5.44 -3.88
C PHE A 200 10.73 5.26 -2.49
N TYR A 201 11.23 4.35 -1.65
CA TYR A 201 10.67 4.08 -0.32
C TYR A 201 11.30 4.91 0.82
N GLY A 202 12.30 5.75 0.53
CA GLY A 202 13.03 6.51 1.54
C GLY A 202 12.13 7.25 2.55
N PRO A 203 11.18 8.09 2.10
CA PRO A 203 10.30 8.82 3.02
C PRO A 203 9.44 7.90 3.91
N PHE A 204 8.91 6.79 3.37
CA PHE A 204 8.16 5.79 4.15
C PHE A 204 9.01 5.17 5.26
N ARG A 205 10.26 4.77 4.96
CA ARG A 205 11.16 4.18 5.96
C ARG A 205 11.43 5.14 7.12
N SER A 206 11.53 6.44 6.83
CA SER A 206 11.66 7.46 7.87
C SER A 206 10.39 7.67 8.70
N ALA A 207 9.20 7.40 8.15
CA ALA A 207 7.95 7.47 8.87
C ALA A 207 7.88 6.39 9.96
N LEU A 208 8.30 5.16 9.67
CA LEU A 208 8.22 4.03 10.59
C LEU A 208 9.51 3.77 11.38
N ASP A 209 10.62 4.39 10.99
CA ASP A 209 11.96 4.07 11.51
C ASP A 209 12.25 2.57 11.36
N SER A 210 11.99 2.06 10.15
CA SER A 210 12.07 0.63 9.79
C SER A 210 13.09 0.35 8.69
N ALA A 211 14.05 1.25 8.49
CA ALA A 211 15.16 0.99 7.57
C ALA A 211 16.01 -0.20 8.08
N PRO A 212 16.50 -1.08 7.19
CA PRO A 212 17.48 -2.09 7.56
C PRO A 212 18.66 -1.47 8.31
N LYS A 213 19.01 -2.05 9.46
CA LYS A 213 20.14 -1.57 10.27
C LYS A 213 21.47 -2.02 9.65
N ASP A 214 22.46 -1.14 9.62
CA ASP A 214 23.79 -1.43 9.05
C ASP A 214 24.73 -2.11 10.08
N ASP A 215 24.19 -2.94 10.96
CA ASP A 215 24.94 -3.54 12.05
C ASP A 215 24.57 -5.02 12.22
N MET A 216 25.58 -5.85 12.49
CA MET A 216 25.56 -7.32 12.53
C MET A 216 25.53 -8.05 11.17
N GLU A 217 25.77 -9.36 11.19
CA GLU A 217 25.68 -10.29 10.05
C GLU A 217 24.22 -10.41 9.55
N ILE A 218 23.64 -9.31 9.06
CA ILE A 218 22.30 -9.22 8.48
C ILE A 218 22.36 -8.56 7.09
N PRO A 219 21.41 -8.84 6.18
CA PRO A 219 21.40 -8.21 4.87
C PRO A 219 21.25 -6.69 4.95
N LYS A 220 21.97 -5.96 4.08
CA LYS A 220 21.97 -4.48 4.08
C LYS A 220 20.81 -3.88 3.31
N ASP A 221 20.19 -4.67 2.45
CA ASP A 221 19.10 -4.27 1.59
C ASP A 221 18.08 -5.39 1.44
N LYS A 222 16.98 -5.08 0.75
CA LYS A 222 15.85 -5.98 0.58
C LYS A 222 15.92 -6.75 -0.76
N LYS A 223 17.07 -6.76 -1.45
CA LYS A 223 17.20 -7.32 -2.82
C LYS A 223 17.19 -8.84 -2.89
N THR A 224 17.24 -9.53 -1.75
CA THR A 224 17.14 -11.00 -1.74
C THR A 224 15.70 -11.50 -1.80
N TYR A 225 14.71 -10.60 -1.78
CA TYR A 225 13.28 -10.93 -1.82
C TYR A 225 12.45 -9.90 -2.59
N GLN A 226 12.73 -8.60 -2.48
CA GLN A 226 12.12 -7.61 -3.37
C GLN A 226 12.74 -7.68 -4.77
N MET A 227 11.90 -7.50 -5.78
CA MET A 227 12.29 -7.72 -7.18
C MET A 227 13.35 -6.73 -7.68
N ASP A 228 14.19 -7.18 -8.62
CA ASP A 228 15.09 -6.29 -9.34
C ASP A 228 14.30 -5.39 -10.30
N PHE A 229 14.50 -4.07 -10.22
CA PHE A 229 13.82 -3.09 -11.07
C PHE A 229 14.21 -3.15 -12.55
N HIS A 230 15.21 -3.96 -12.93
CA HIS A 230 15.52 -4.26 -14.33
C HIS A 230 14.56 -5.30 -14.94
N ASN A 231 13.76 -6.01 -14.13
CA ASN A 231 13.01 -7.18 -14.56
C ASN A 231 11.53 -6.87 -14.79
N SER A 232 11.03 -7.17 -15.99
CA SER A 232 9.59 -7.07 -16.31
C SER A 232 8.92 -8.44 -16.43
N ARG A 233 9.62 -9.45 -16.98
CA ARG A 233 9.07 -10.81 -17.14
C ARG A 233 8.85 -11.51 -15.80
N GLU A 234 9.73 -11.26 -14.84
CA GLU A 234 9.62 -11.79 -13.47
C GLU A 234 8.32 -11.34 -12.80
N ALA A 235 7.87 -10.09 -13.05
CA ALA A 235 6.64 -9.58 -12.46
C ALA A 235 5.41 -10.41 -12.87
N LEU A 236 5.32 -10.83 -14.12
CA LEU A 236 4.23 -11.70 -14.58
C LEU A 236 4.29 -13.07 -13.90
N ASN A 237 5.48 -13.61 -13.69
CA ASN A 237 5.65 -14.89 -13.01
C ASN A 237 5.18 -14.81 -11.55
N GLU A 238 5.56 -13.76 -10.81
CA GLU A 238 5.09 -13.54 -9.44
C GLU A 238 3.57 -13.33 -9.38
N VAL A 239 3.03 -12.53 -10.29
CA VAL A 239 1.58 -12.32 -10.39
C VAL A 239 0.83 -13.62 -10.64
N PHE A 240 1.28 -14.46 -11.58
CA PHE A 240 0.58 -15.70 -11.89
C PHE A 240 0.60 -16.68 -10.73
N LYS A 241 1.72 -16.80 -9.99
CA LYS A 241 1.76 -17.60 -8.76
C LYS A 241 0.75 -17.10 -7.74
N ASP A 242 0.74 -15.80 -7.44
CA ASP A 242 -0.18 -15.24 -6.44
C ASP A 242 -1.65 -15.40 -6.82
N VAL A 243 -1.97 -15.33 -8.12
CA VAL A 243 -3.31 -15.64 -8.64
C VAL A 243 -3.65 -17.11 -8.38
N GLU A 244 -2.73 -18.04 -8.69
CA GLU A 244 -2.91 -19.48 -8.44
C GLU A 244 -3.03 -19.82 -6.95
N GLU A 245 -2.32 -19.07 -6.10
CA GLU A 245 -2.33 -19.22 -4.64
C GLU A 245 -3.57 -18.64 -3.94
N GLY A 246 -4.43 -17.92 -4.68
CA GLY A 246 -5.71 -17.42 -4.17
C GLY A 246 -5.70 -15.98 -3.67
N ALA A 247 -4.85 -15.12 -4.24
CA ALA A 247 -4.98 -13.67 -4.07
C ALA A 247 -6.27 -13.15 -4.72
N ASP A 248 -6.93 -12.19 -4.07
CA ASP A 248 -8.14 -11.56 -4.57
C ASP A 248 -7.83 -10.29 -5.38
N ILE A 249 -6.73 -9.61 -5.03
CA ILE A 249 -6.28 -8.37 -5.65
C ILE A 249 -4.76 -8.43 -5.83
N ILE A 250 -4.26 -7.99 -6.98
CA ILE A 250 -2.84 -7.97 -7.30
C ILE A 250 -2.30 -6.53 -7.25
N MET A 251 -1.23 -6.29 -6.50
CA MET A 251 -0.60 -4.99 -6.36
C MET A 251 0.77 -4.89 -7.03
N ILE A 252 0.97 -3.78 -7.74
CA ILE A 252 2.26 -3.33 -8.27
C ILE A 252 2.81 -2.18 -7.41
N LYS A 253 4.08 -2.28 -6.99
CA LYS A 253 4.74 -1.27 -6.15
C LYS A 253 6.23 -1.14 -6.48
N PRO A 254 6.77 0.08 -6.71
CA PRO A 254 6.12 1.39 -6.77
C PRO A 254 5.14 1.59 -7.93
N GLY A 255 4.58 2.80 -8.03
CA GLY A 255 3.53 3.12 -8.99
C GLY A 255 4.08 3.75 -10.26
N LEU A 256 4.29 5.08 -10.24
CA LEU A 256 4.56 5.88 -11.44
C LEU A 256 5.75 5.35 -12.28
N PRO A 257 6.86 4.89 -11.68
CA PRO A 257 7.99 4.34 -12.45
C PRO A 257 7.73 2.95 -13.05
N TYR A 258 6.60 2.31 -12.75
CA TYR A 258 6.28 0.92 -13.12
C TYR A 258 4.90 0.80 -13.80
N LEU A 259 4.40 1.88 -14.41
CA LEU A 259 3.12 1.85 -15.14
C LEU A 259 3.13 0.85 -16.32
N ASP A 260 4.30 0.55 -16.87
CA ASP A 260 4.46 -0.50 -17.89
C ASP A 260 4.14 -1.89 -17.32
N ILE A 261 4.49 -2.15 -16.06
CA ILE A 261 4.15 -3.39 -15.36
C ILE A 261 2.65 -3.46 -15.07
N VAL A 262 2.05 -2.36 -14.60
CA VAL A 262 0.59 -2.27 -14.39
C VAL A 262 -0.16 -2.62 -15.69
N SER A 263 0.24 -2.02 -16.82
CA SER A 263 -0.37 -2.27 -18.13
C SER A 263 -0.21 -3.72 -18.57
N LYS A 264 0.99 -4.30 -18.43
CA LYS A 264 1.24 -5.71 -18.80
C LYS A 264 0.43 -6.68 -17.96
N VAL A 265 0.32 -6.43 -16.66
CA VAL A 265 -0.47 -7.27 -15.76
C VAL A 265 -1.95 -7.16 -16.10
N ARG A 266 -2.47 -5.95 -16.37
CA ARG A 266 -3.86 -5.74 -16.82
C ARG A 266 -4.19 -6.52 -18.11
N GLU A 267 -3.24 -6.63 -19.02
CA GLU A 267 -3.39 -7.41 -20.25
C GLU A 267 -3.35 -8.94 -20.00
N SER A 268 -2.86 -9.38 -18.84
CA SER A 268 -2.53 -10.79 -18.58
C SER A 268 -3.45 -11.49 -17.57
N ILE A 269 -4.15 -10.75 -16.71
CA ILE A 269 -5.04 -11.32 -15.68
C ILE A 269 -6.40 -10.62 -15.67
N ASP A 270 -7.39 -11.30 -15.09
CA ASP A 270 -8.75 -10.76 -14.92
C ASP A 270 -8.98 -10.15 -13.52
N LEU A 271 -8.16 -10.49 -12.53
CA LEU A 271 -8.30 -9.98 -11.15
C LEU A 271 -8.16 -8.44 -11.08
N PRO A 272 -8.74 -7.80 -10.07
CA PRO A 272 -8.51 -6.40 -9.77
C PRO A 272 -7.03 -6.09 -9.57
N ILE A 273 -6.59 -4.93 -10.08
CA ILE A 273 -5.21 -4.48 -9.96
C ILE A 273 -5.13 -3.24 -9.09
N ALA A 274 -4.34 -3.32 -8.02
CA ALA A 274 -3.95 -2.20 -7.22
C ALA A 274 -2.56 -1.67 -7.63
N VAL A 275 -2.34 -0.38 -7.42
CA VAL A 275 -1.02 0.24 -7.59
C VAL A 275 -0.72 1.18 -6.44
N TYR A 276 0.54 1.20 -6.01
CA TYR A 276 0.97 2.05 -4.91
C TYR A 276 1.74 3.27 -5.40
N ASN A 277 1.13 4.45 -5.30
CA ASN A 277 1.82 5.74 -5.45
C ASN A 277 2.62 6.04 -4.18
N VAL A 278 3.90 5.62 -4.18
CA VAL A 278 4.67 5.49 -2.93
C VAL A 278 5.16 6.83 -2.39
N SER A 279 5.69 6.78 -1.18
CA SER A 279 6.12 7.95 -0.42
C SER A 279 7.11 8.86 -1.15
N GLY A 280 8.05 8.31 -1.93
CA GLY A 280 8.97 9.09 -2.76
C GLY A 280 8.28 9.81 -3.91
N GLU A 281 7.32 9.18 -4.56
CA GLU A 281 6.53 9.79 -5.64
C GLU A 281 5.69 10.97 -5.10
N TYR A 282 5.07 10.77 -3.92
CA TYR A 282 4.36 11.83 -3.20
C TYR A 282 5.29 13.01 -2.87
N ALA A 283 6.44 12.72 -2.26
CA ALA A 283 7.40 13.74 -1.86
C ALA A 283 7.95 14.53 -3.05
N MET A 284 8.19 13.89 -4.19
CA MET A 284 8.64 14.56 -5.42
C MET A 284 7.65 15.63 -5.89
N VAL A 285 6.36 15.29 -5.96
CA VAL A 285 5.32 16.25 -6.37
C VAL A 285 5.15 17.36 -5.34
N LYS A 286 5.12 17.03 -4.04
CA LYS A 286 5.02 18.03 -2.98
C LYS A 286 6.20 19.02 -2.99
N ALA A 287 7.42 18.52 -3.15
CA ALA A 287 8.61 19.37 -3.23
C ALA A 287 8.56 20.29 -4.46
N ALA A 288 8.23 19.76 -5.64
CA ALA A 288 8.13 20.56 -6.87
C ALA A 288 7.04 21.63 -6.77
N ALA A 289 5.88 21.30 -6.19
CA ALA A 289 4.78 22.23 -5.98
C ALA A 289 5.11 23.34 -4.98
N GLN A 290 5.74 23.01 -3.84
CA GLN A 290 6.17 23.99 -2.84
C GLN A 290 7.20 24.98 -3.39
N ASN A 291 8.02 24.54 -4.34
CA ASN A 291 8.97 25.42 -5.05
C ASN A 291 8.34 26.18 -6.24
N GLY A 292 7.05 26.00 -6.50
CA GLY A 292 6.34 26.64 -7.61
C GLY A 292 6.72 26.11 -9.00
N TRP A 293 7.37 24.95 -9.10
CA TRP A 293 7.76 24.35 -10.37
C TRP A 293 6.62 23.62 -11.06
N LEU A 294 5.68 23.09 -10.27
CA LEU A 294 4.48 22.41 -10.73
C LEU A 294 3.23 22.95 -10.04
N ASP A 295 2.11 22.92 -10.75
CA ASP A 295 0.78 23.17 -10.18
C ASP A 295 0.35 21.92 -9.39
N ASN A 296 0.17 22.06 -8.08
CA ASN A 296 -0.11 20.94 -7.17
C ASN A 296 -1.35 20.15 -7.59
N ASP A 297 -2.52 20.80 -7.64
CA ASP A 297 -3.80 20.15 -7.85
C ASP A 297 -3.85 19.47 -9.22
N LYS A 298 -3.35 20.14 -10.27
CA LYS A 298 -3.31 19.54 -11.62
C LYS A 298 -2.37 18.34 -11.71
N THR A 299 -1.19 18.45 -11.11
CA THR A 299 -0.18 17.37 -11.15
C THR A 299 -0.67 16.15 -10.38
N ILE A 300 -1.33 16.35 -9.23
CA ILE A 300 -1.95 15.27 -8.46
C ILE A 300 -2.98 14.54 -9.32
N ILE A 301 -3.97 15.23 -9.88
CA ILE A 301 -5.03 14.60 -10.68
C ILE A 301 -4.46 13.91 -11.93
N GLU A 302 -3.51 14.52 -12.63
CA GLU A 302 -2.89 13.93 -13.81
C GLU A 302 -2.10 12.66 -13.46
N SER A 303 -1.30 12.69 -12.39
CA SER A 303 -0.53 11.52 -11.95
C SER A 303 -1.44 10.35 -11.55
N LEU A 304 -2.52 10.62 -10.82
CA LEU A 304 -3.48 9.61 -10.41
C LEU A 304 -4.28 9.05 -11.59
N THR A 305 -4.61 9.91 -12.57
CA THR A 305 -5.26 9.46 -13.82
C THR A 305 -4.34 8.56 -14.65
N CYS A 306 -3.02 8.76 -14.60
CA CYS A 306 -2.07 7.86 -15.27
C CYS A 306 -2.15 6.42 -14.75
N PHE A 307 -2.41 6.20 -13.45
CA PHE A 307 -2.65 4.87 -12.88
C PHE A 307 -3.91 4.22 -13.45
N LYS A 308 -5.03 4.95 -13.48
CA LYS A 308 -6.29 4.45 -14.07
C LYS A 308 -6.09 4.09 -15.54
N ARG A 309 -5.43 4.96 -16.32
CA ARG A 309 -5.13 4.72 -17.73
C ARG A 309 -4.25 3.48 -17.94
N ALA A 310 -3.32 3.20 -17.03
CA ALA A 310 -2.47 2.02 -17.10
C ALA A 310 -3.22 0.73 -16.73
N GLY A 311 -4.43 0.80 -16.19
CA GLY A 311 -5.25 -0.37 -15.88
C GLY A 311 -5.41 -0.66 -14.38
N ALA A 312 -5.04 0.25 -13.50
CA ALA A 312 -5.27 0.09 -12.06
C ALA A 312 -6.75 0.34 -11.70
N ASP A 313 -7.31 -0.60 -10.94
CA ASP A 313 -8.64 -0.51 -10.34
C ASP A 313 -8.60 0.26 -9.01
N MET A 314 -7.50 0.10 -8.26
CA MET A 314 -7.32 0.70 -6.93
C MET A 314 -5.96 1.41 -6.83
N ILE A 315 -5.92 2.58 -6.19
CA ILE A 315 -4.73 3.41 -6.06
C ILE A 315 -4.47 3.72 -4.59
N PHE A 316 -3.38 3.17 -4.06
CA PHE A 316 -2.87 3.48 -2.73
C PHE A 316 -2.06 4.77 -2.84
N THR A 317 -2.56 5.86 -2.28
CA THR A 317 -1.91 7.17 -2.44
C THR A 317 -2.09 8.06 -1.21
N TYR A 318 -1.00 8.73 -0.83
CA TYR A 318 -1.02 9.77 0.21
C TYR A 318 -1.73 11.06 -0.25
N PHE A 319 -2.05 11.17 -1.55
CA PHE A 319 -2.90 12.24 -2.08
C PHE A 319 -4.40 11.97 -1.92
N ALA A 320 -4.83 10.82 -1.40
CA ALA A 320 -6.23 10.39 -1.46
C ALA A 320 -7.22 11.45 -0.93
N LYS A 321 -6.92 12.02 0.25
CA LYS A 321 -7.74 13.08 0.86
C LYS A 321 -7.81 14.34 -0.01
N GLU A 322 -6.66 14.81 -0.49
CA GLU A 322 -6.54 16.03 -1.28
C GLU A 322 -7.16 15.87 -2.68
N ALA A 323 -6.93 14.74 -3.33
CA ALA A 323 -7.55 14.39 -4.60
C ALA A 323 -9.08 14.30 -4.46
N ALA A 324 -9.59 13.70 -3.38
CA ALA A 324 -11.02 13.67 -3.11
C ALA A 324 -11.62 15.07 -2.92
N MET A 325 -10.92 15.96 -2.20
CA MET A 325 -11.33 17.35 -2.08
C MET A 325 -11.34 18.09 -3.43
N ILE A 326 -10.38 17.82 -4.32
CA ILE A 326 -10.34 18.42 -5.66
C ILE A 326 -11.48 17.90 -6.54
N LEU A 327 -11.76 16.59 -6.51
CA LEU A 327 -12.80 15.95 -7.32
C LEU A 327 -14.23 16.32 -6.88
N ASN A 328 -14.42 16.72 -5.62
CA ASN A 328 -15.71 17.14 -5.07
C ASN A 328 -16.01 18.64 -5.26
N ARG A 329 -15.12 19.41 -5.91
CA ARG A 329 -15.36 20.82 -6.27
C ARG A 329 -16.17 20.93 -7.56
#